data_AF-A0A0R2QXI2-F1
#
_entry.id   AF-A0A0R2QXI2-F1
#
_cell.length_a   1.000
_cell.length_b   1.000
_cell.length_c   1.000
_cell.angle_alpha   90.00
_cell.angle_beta   90.00
_cell.angle_gamma   90.00
#
_symmetry.space_group_name_H-M   'P 1'
#
loop_
_entity.id
_entity.type
_entity.pdbx_description
1 polymer ?
#
loop_
_entity_poly.entity_id
_entity_poly.type
_entity_poly.pdbx_seq_one_letter_code
_entity_poly.pdbx_strand_id
1 'polypeptide(L)' 'FPSQKDSNYYNSDCFKLALEFLKQNFNSCEMIEKQGKLSMRVKNIHSIKDALNTCKEIAKVPS' A
#
# COMPACT_ATOMS: atom_id res chain seq x y z
N PHE A 1 12.59 6.26 9.53
CA PHE A 1 12.87 5.79 8.15
C PHE A 1 13.58 4.44 8.25
N PRO A 2 13.23 3.44 7.42
CA PRO A 2 13.71 2.06 7.61
C PRO A 2 15.24 1.96 7.45
N SER A 3 15.84 1.01 8.16
CA SER A 3 17.29 0.77 8.23
C SER A 3 17.91 0.25 6.93
N GLN A 4 17.09 -0.17 5.96
CA GLN A 4 17.52 -0.76 4.68
C GLN A 4 17.05 0.03 3.46
N LYS A 5 17.19 1.37 3.48
CA LYS A 5 16.74 2.26 2.39
C LYS A 5 17.22 1.84 1.00
N ASP A 6 18.40 1.21 0.92
CA ASP A 6 19.01 0.78 -0.34
C ASP A 6 18.57 -0.63 -0.78
N SER A 7 17.66 -1.29 -0.07
CA SER A 7 17.15 -2.58 -0.52
C SER A 7 16.36 -2.43 -1.83
N ASN A 8 16.52 -3.41 -2.72
CA ASN A 8 15.76 -3.49 -3.98
C ASN A 8 14.25 -3.39 -3.77
N TYR A 9 13.77 -3.77 -2.59
CA TYR A 9 12.37 -3.67 -2.20
C TYR A 9 11.86 -2.22 -2.20
N TYR A 10 12.54 -1.29 -1.52
CA TYR A 10 12.09 0.11 -1.46
C TYR A 10 12.27 0.86 -2.78
N ASN A 11 13.14 0.36 -3.65
CA ASN A 11 13.35 0.90 -4.99
C ASN A 11 12.41 0.30 -6.05
N SER A 12 11.68 -0.78 -5.70
CA SER A 12 10.77 -1.46 -6.62
C SER A 12 9.57 -0.59 -7.02
N ASP A 13 9.09 -0.76 -8.25
CA ASP A 13 7.94 0.01 -8.75
C ASP A 13 6.67 -0.33 -7.97
N CYS A 14 6.48 -1.59 -7.57
CA CYS A 14 5.36 -2.01 -6.72
C CYS A 14 5.33 -1.24 -5.39
N PHE A 15 6.49 -1.04 -4.75
CA PHE A 15 6.56 -0.27 -3.50
C PHE A 15 6.26 1.21 -3.73
N LYS A 16 6.78 1.80 -4.82
CA LYS A 16 6.47 3.19 -5.19
C LYS A 16 4.97 3.40 -5.42
N LEU A 17 4.32 2.48 -6.13
CA LEU A 17 2.87 2.51 -6.36
C LEU A 17 2.07 2.47 -5.05
N ALA A 18 2.41 1.54 -4.15
CA ALA A 18 1.78 1.47 -2.83
C ALA A 18 2.00 2.74 -2.00
N LEU A 19 3.20 3.32 -2.06
CA LEU A 19 3.53 4.56 -1.35
C LEU A 19 2.81 5.78 -1.95
N GLU A 20 2.66 5.87 -3.27
CA GLU A 20 1.85 6.89 -3.93
C GLU A 20 0.38 6.80 -3.52
N PHE A 21 -0.17 5.58 -3.54
CA PHE A 21 -1.55 5.34 -3.11
C PHE A 21 -1.76 5.78 -1.65
N LEU A 22 -0.87 5.38 -0.74
CA LEU A 22 -0.90 5.82 0.65
C LEU A 22 -0.92 7.36 0.76
N LYS A 23 -0.05 8.03 0.00
CA LYS A 23 0.08 9.50 0.03
C LYS A 23 -1.20 10.22 -0.36
N GLN A 24 -1.94 9.67 -1.32
CA GLN A 24 -3.18 10.26 -1.81
C GLN A 24 -4.38 9.89 -0.94
N ASN A 25 -4.28 8.82 -0.15
CA ASN A 25 -5.39 8.19 0.56
C ASN A 25 -5.18 8.10 2.08
N PHE A 26 -4.39 8.99 2.69
CA PHE A 26 -4.07 8.95 4.13
C PHE A 26 -5.28 8.93 5.07
N ASN A 27 -6.45 9.41 4.63
CA ASN A 27 -7.69 9.36 5.41
C ASN A 27 -8.32 7.97 5.43
N SER A 28 -8.06 7.14 4.41
CA SER A 28 -8.67 5.81 4.22
C SER A 28 -7.66 4.67 4.32
N CYS A 29 -6.36 4.95 4.44
CA CYS A 29 -5.34 3.94 4.69
C CYS A 29 -4.19 4.47 5.57
N GLU A 30 -3.51 3.55 6.24
CA GLU A 30 -2.43 3.85 7.18
C GLU A 30 -1.27 2.85 7.03
N MET A 31 -0.08 3.28 7.44
CA MET A 31 1.05 2.36 7.61
C MET A 31 1.05 1.84 9.04
N ILE A 32 1.09 0.53 9.19
CA ILE A 32 1.20 -0.16 10.48
C ILE A 32 2.44 -1.02 10.49
N GLU A 33 2.98 -1.29 11.68
CA GLU A 33 4.01 -2.30 11.87
C GLU A 33 3.41 -3.49 12.62
N LYS A 34 3.56 -4.69 12.07
CA LYS A 34 3.07 -5.93 12.68
C LYS A 34 4.17 -6.98 12.62
N GLN A 35 4.60 -7.47 13.79
CA GLN A 35 5.67 -8.47 13.92
C GLN A 35 6.96 -8.08 13.18
N GLY A 36 7.38 -6.82 13.29
CA GLY A 36 8.58 -6.31 12.61
C GLY A 36 8.44 -6.12 11.10
N LYS A 37 7.22 -6.26 10.55
CA LYS A 37 6.92 -6.02 9.14
C LYS A 37 6.08 -4.77 8.97
N LEU A 38 6.58 -3.86 8.14
CA LEU A 38 5.85 -2.69 7.71
C LEU A 38 4.74 -3.10 6.73
N SER A 39 3.50 -2.75 7.02
CA SER A 39 2.31 -3.12 6.25
C SER A 39 1.44 -1.91 5.99
N MET A 40 0.77 -1.87 4.84
CA MET A 40 -0.29 -0.89 4.58
C MET A 40 -1.65 -1.49 4.95
N ARG A 41 -2.44 -0.77 5.73
CA ARG A 41 -3.80 -1.15 6.09
C ARG A 41 -4.79 -0.18 5.48
N VAL A 42 -5.69 -0.69 4.64
CA VAL A 42 -6.83 0.05 4.11
C VAL A 42 -8.02 -0.13 5.03
N LYS A 43 -8.74 0.95 5.33
CA LYS A 43 -9.92 1.00 6.21
C LYS A 43 -11.19 1.01 5.36
N ASN A 44 -12.34 0.75 5.99
CA ASN A 44 -13.67 0.87 5.38
C ASN A 44 -13.87 0.01 4.11
N ILE A 45 -13.31 -1.20 4.09
CA ILE A 45 -13.58 -2.20 3.07
C ILE A 45 -14.81 -2.99 3.50
N HIS A 46 -15.91 -2.86 2.75
CA HIS A 46 -17.20 -3.46 3.09
C HIS A 46 -17.53 -4.72 2.28
N SER A 47 -16.79 -4.97 1.20
CA SER A 47 -16.95 -6.15 0.35
C SER A 47 -15.62 -6.62 -0.26
N ILE A 48 -15.62 -7.85 -0.74
CA ILE A 48 -14.48 -8.41 -1.51
C ILE A 48 -14.27 -7.60 -2.81
N LYS A 49 -15.35 -7.10 -3.42
CA LYS A 49 -15.28 -6.28 -4.63
C LYS A 49 -14.54 -4.96 -4.37
N ASP A 50 -14.81 -4.31 -3.23
CA ASP A 50 -14.10 -3.09 -2.84
C ASP A 50 -12.62 -3.36 -2.65
N ALA A 51 -12.28 -4.47 -1.97
CA ALA A 51 -10.89 -4.89 -1.80
C ALA A 51 -10.18 -5.12 -3.15
N LEU A 52 -10.83 -5.80 -4.09
CA LEU A 52 -10.32 -6.04 -5.44
C LEU A 52 -10.09 -4.74 -6.20
N ASN A 53 -11.05 -3.81 -6.16
CA ASN A 53 -10.93 -2.51 -6.81
C ASN A 53 -9.78 -1.70 -6.23
N THR A 54 -9.64 -1.65 -4.91
CA THR A 54 -8.50 -1.00 -4.24
C THR A 54 -7.17 -1.62 -4.68
N CYS A 55 -7.07 -2.96 -4.76
CA CYS A 55 -5.86 -3.62 -5.25
C CYS A 55 -5.54 -3.25 -6.71
N LYS A 56 -6.55 -3.16 -7.58
CA LYS A 56 -6.38 -2.72 -8.98
C LYS A 56 -5.89 -1.28 -9.06
N GLU A 57 -6.46 -0.37 -8.27
CA GLU A 57 -6.04 1.03 -8.19
C GLU A 57 -4.57 1.16 -7.75
N ILE A 58 -4.17 0.44 -6.70
CA ILE A 58 -2.77 0.41 -6.23
C ILE A 58 -1.86 -0.12 -7.34
N ALA A 59 -2.24 -1.23 -7.98
CA ALA A 59 -1.44 -1.84 -9.04
C ALA A 59 -1.49 -1.07 -10.37
N LYS A 60 -2.28 0.01 -10.46
CA LYS A 60 -2.60 0.74 -11.70
C LYS A 60 -3.04 -0.20 -12.83
N VAL A 61 -3.78 -1.26 -12.50
CA VAL A 61 -4.36 -2.22 -13.45
C VAL A 61 -5.76 -1.72 -13.83
N PRO A 62 -6.15 -1.72 -15.13
CA PRO A 62 -7.48 -1.28 -15.55
C PRO A 62 -8.61 -2.06 -14.84
N SER A 63 -9.68 -1.33 -14.49
CA SER A 63 -10.86 -1.81 -13.76
C SER A 63 -11.71 -2.79 -14.57
#